data_AF-A0A4Q2DCT0-F1
#
_entry.id   AF-A0A4Q2DCT0-F1
#
_cell.length_a   1.000
_cell.length_b   1.000
_cell.length_c   1.000
_cell.angle_alpha   90.00
_cell.angle_beta   90.00
_cell.angle_gamma   90.00
#
_symmetry.space_group_name_H-M   'P 1'
#
loop_
_entity.id
_entity.type
_entity.pdbx_description
1 polymer ?
#
loop_
_entity_poly.entity_id
_entity_poly.type
_entity_poly.pdbx_seq_one_letter_code
_entity_poly.pdbx_strand_id
1 'polypeptide(L)'
;MLSPTDDLELTLNRLLITKYVNGAALVYLALEYFHTLELEVAYLWGDKLSPVKVLFFVTRYLGFFTNGLLMWFFRPSSSSEVEICTKLYWLTLFAIGITITTADAIIYVRIHALSHRCKTMGIVLSIHFVMVFSAFYTLLVLDLKMTTRKPLDHSS
;
A
#
# COMPACT_ATOMS: atom_id res chain seq x y z
N MET A 1 -11.73 -21.52 -24.99
CA MET A 1 -10.56 -22.08 -24.30
C MET A 1 -9.35 -21.51 -25.03
N LEU A 2 -8.58 -20.63 -24.36
CA LEU A 2 -7.31 -20.14 -24.93
C LEU A 2 -6.29 -21.28 -24.97
N SER A 3 -5.32 -21.19 -25.88
CA SER A 3 -4.21 -22.14 -25.94
C SER A 3 -3.35 -21.99 -24.67
N PRO A 4 -2.81 -23.09 -24.09
CA PRO A 4 -1.91 -23.03 -22.93
C PRO A 4 -0.70 -22.10 -23.10
N THR A 5 -0.29 -21.84 -24.34
CA THR A 5 0.77 -20.89 -24.69
C THR A 5 0.37 -19.43 -24.46
N ASP A 6 -0.89 -19.09 -24.74
CA ASP A 6 -1.39 -17.72 -24.65
C ASP A 6 -1.54 -17.31 -23.17
N ASP A 7 -1.96 -18.24 -22.31
CA ASP A 7 -2.06 -18.04 -20.86
C ASP A 7 -0.69 -17.81 -20.21
N LEU A 8 0.35 -18.48 -20.72
CA LEU A 8 1.72 -18.31 -20.26
C LEU A 8 2.28 -16.93 -20.64
N GLU A 9 2.13 -16.50 -21.90
CA GLU A 9 2.57 -15.19 -22.35
C GLU A 9 1.87 -14.06 -21.60
N LEU A 10 0.56 -14.20 -21.39
CA LEU A 10 -0.22 -13.23 -20.61
C LEU A 10 0.27 -13.12 -19.17
N THR A 11 0.54 -14.26 -18.52
CA THR A 11 1.04 -14.29 -17.15
C THR A 11 2.43 -13.68 -17.05
N LEU A 12 3.32 -13.99 -17.98
CA LEU A 12 4.66 -13.43 -18.04
C LEU A 12 4.64 -11.91 -18.22
N ASN A 13 3.81 -11.41 -19.14
CA ASN A 13 3.64 -9.97 -19.37
C ASN A 13 3.16 -9.24 -18.11
N ARG A 14 2.21 -9.81 -17.37
CA ARG A 14 1.73 -9.23 -16.10
C ARG A 14 2.83 -9.14 -15.05
N LEU A 15 3.66 -10.18 -14.93
CA LEU A 15 4.79 -10.19 -13.98
C LEU A 15 5.85 -9.15 -14.35
N LEU A 16 6.19 -9.06 -15.64
CA LEU A 16 7.16 -8.07 -16.13
C LEU A 16 6.66 -6.65 -15.90
N ILE A 17 5.42 -6.34 -16.29
CA ILE A 17 4.82 -5.02 -16.09
C ILE A 17 4.87 -4.63 -14.61
N THR A 18 4.43 -5.52 -13.71
CA THR A 18 4.41 -5.24 -12.28
C THR A 18 5.81 -4.98 -11.72
N LYS A 19 6.81 -5.76 -12.15
CA LYS A 19 8.20 -5.58 -11.74
C LYS A 19 8.76 -4.23 -12.22
N TYR A 20 8.55 -3.86 -13.48
CA TYR A 20 9.04 -2.60 -14.03
C TYR A 20 8.33 -1.39 -13.42
N VAL A 21 7.01 -1.46 -13.25
CA VAL A 21 6.21 -0.40 -12.62
C VAL A 21 6.64 -0.18 -11.17
N ASN A 22 6.83 -1.25 -10.38
CA ASN A 22 7.33 -1.13 -9.01
C ASN A 22 8.76 -0.57 -8.97
N GLY A 23 9.61 -0.94 -9.93
CA GLY A 23 10.93 -0.34 -10.10
C GLY A 23 10.87 1.16 -10.36
N ALA A 24 10.05 1.58 -11.32
CA ALA A 24 9.84 2.99 -11.63
C ALA A 24 9.24 3.77 -10.44
N ALA A 25 8.29 3.16 -9.72
CA ALA A 25 7.68 3.75 -8.54
C ALA A 25 8.71 3.97 -7.42
N LEU A 26 9.62 3.01 -7.19
CA LEU A 26 10.69 3.16 -6.21
C LEU A 26 11.66 4.29 -6.58
N VAL A 27 12.03 4.41 -7.86
CA VAL A 27 12.86 5.52 -8.35
C VAL A 27 12.14 6.85 -8.16
N TYR A 28 10.85 6.91 -8.51
CA TYR A 28 10.04 8.11 -8.32
C TYR A 28 9.98 8.52 -6.84
N LEU A 29 9.73 7.57 -5.93
CA LEU A 29 9.72 7.81 -4.49
C LEU A 29 11.07 8.33 -3.99
N ALA A 30 12.18 7.76 -4.48
CA ALA A 30 13.52 8.22 -4.12
C ALA A 30 13.78 9.66 -4.62
N LEU A 31 13.39 9.98 -5.85
CA LEU A 31 13.53 11.33 -6.40
C LEU A 31 12.69 12.34 -5.62
N GLU A 32 11.44 12.00 -5.31
CA GLU A 32 10.57 12.85 -4.50
C GLU A 32 11.15 13.06 -3.09
N TYR A 33 11.74 12.01 -2.51
CA TYR A 33 12.44 12.10 -1.22
C TYR A 33 13.58 13.10 -1.26
N PHE A 34 14.51 12.98 -2.21
CA PHE A 34 15.65 13.90 -2.30
C PHE A 34 15.20 15.33 -2.59
N HIS A 35 14.19 15.52 -3.44
CA HIS A 35 13.71 16.85 -3.79
C HIS A 35 13.06 17.58 -2.60
N THR A 36 12.40 16.84 -1.71
CA THR A 36 11.65 17.43 -0.59
C THR A 36 12.37 17.28 0.76
N LEU A 37 13.56 16.66 0.79
CA LEU A 37 14.37 16.48 1.99
C LEU A 37 14.71 17.83 2.65
N GLU A 38 15.07 18.83 1.86
CA GLU A 38 15.45 20.15 2.38
C GLU A 38 14.28 20.82 3.10
N LEU A 39 13.08 20.75 2.52
CA LEU A 39 11.84 21.21 3.13
C LEU A 39 11.47 20.37 4.37
N GLU A 40 11.67 19.05 4.31
CA GLU A 40 11.40 18.16 5.43
C GLU A 40 12.27 18.47 6.64
N VAL A 41 13.57 18.66 6.45
CA VAL A 41 14.47 19.01 7.55
C VAL A 41 14.12 20.39 8.12
N ALA A 42 13.82 21.38 7.28
CA ALA A 42 13.47 22.72 7.73
C ALA A 42 12.15 22.76 8.54
N TYR A 43 11.11 22.05 8.11
CA TYR A 43 9.77 22.17 8.69
C TYR A 43 9.36 21.01 9.61
N LEU A 44 9.90 19.81 9.41
CA LEU A 44 9.49 18.59 10.12
C LEU A 44 10.50 18.11 11.16
N TRP A 45 11.76 18.55 11.16
CA TRP A 45 12.73 18.04 12.15
C TRP A 45 12.81 18.89 13.43
N GLY A 46 12.60 20.21 13.34
CA GLY A 46 12.76 21.11 14.50
C GLY A 46 11.56 21.24 15.43
N ASP A 47 10.35 20.90 14.97
CA ASP A 47 9.10 21.22 15.70
C ASP A 47 8.50 20.01 16.44
N LYS A 48 7.58 20.24 17.39
CA LYS A 48 6.90 19.18 18.16
C LYS A 48 6.22 18.15 17.24
N LEU A 49 6.12 16.90 17.71
CA LEU A 49 5.46 15.82 16.99
C LEU A 49 3.94 16.07 16.90
N SER A 50 3.50 16.64 15.78
CA SER A 50 2.08 16.77 15.43
C SER A 50 1.54 15.47 14.83
N PRO A 51 0.26 15.13 15.02
CA PRO A 51 -0.37 13.97 14.35
C PRO A 51 -0.16 13.97 12.84
N VAL A 52 -0.19 15.15 12.19
CA VAL A 52 0.03 15.28 10.74
C VAL A 52 1.47 14.90 10.35
N LYS A 53 2.45 15.23 11.20
CA LYS A 53 3.86 14.86 11.01
C LYS A 53 4.04 13.35 11.11
N VAL A 54 3.36 12.70 12.06
CA VAL A 54 3.37 11.23 12.17
C VAL A 54 2.77 10.59 10.92
N LEU A 55 1.60 11.06 10.47
CA LEU A 55 0.97 10.56 9.23
C LEU A 55 1.90 10.71 8.02
N PHE A 56 2.60 11.84 7.92
CA PHE A 56 3.56 12.09 6.85
C PHE A 56 4.71 11.08 6.87
N PHE A 57 5.37 10.89 8.01
CA PHE A 57 6.46 9.93 8.14
C PHE A 57 6.01 8.48 7.89
N VAL A 58 4.84 8.10 8.42
CA VAL A 58 4.27 6.76 8.20
C VAL A 58 4.06 6.54 6.71
N THR A 59 3.38 7.45 6.01
CA THR A 59 3.12 7.31 4.56
C THR A 59 4.42 7.20 3.77
N ARG A 60 5.40 8.05 4.09
CA ARG A 60 6.70 8.11 3.39
C ARG A 60 7.52 6.84 3.59
N TYR A 61 7.76 6.45 4.85
CA TYR A 61 8.62 5.30 5.14
C TYR A 61 7.93 3.97 4.86
N LEU A 62 6.60 3.85 5.06
CA LEU A 62 5.88 2.65 4.60
C LEU A 62 5.86 2.56 3.08
N GLY A 63 5.83 3.68 2.34
CA GLY A 63 5.95 3.66 0.88
C GLY A 63 7.23 2.97 0.41
N PHE A 64 8.37 3.28 1.04
CA PHE A 64 9.63 2.58 0.75
C PHE A 64 9.60 1.11 1.19
N PHE A 65 9.06 0.83 2.37
CA PHE A 65 8.97 -0.53 2.89
C PHE A 65 8.08 -1.43 2.01
N THR A 66 6.89 -0.97 1.63
CA THR A 66 5.94 -1.69 0.77
C THR A 66 6.53 -1.99 -0.60
N ASN A 67 7.15 -0.99 -1.25
CA ASN A 67 7.79 -1.18 -2.56
C ASN A 67 8.98 -2.15 -2.48
N GLY A 68 9.78 -2.08 -1.41
CA GLY A 68 10.86 -3.04 -1.15
C GLY A 68 10.33 -4.48 -0.96
N LEU A 69 9.24 -4.63 -0.21
CA LEU A 69 8.60 -5.92 0.05
C LEU A 69 8.00 -6.52 -1.25
N LEU A 70 7.38 -5.69 -2.08
CA LEU A 70 6.88 -6.06 -3.41
C LEU A 70 8.02 -6.55 -4.32
N MET A 71 9.15 -5.83 -4.36
CA MET A 71 10.32 -6.28 -5.12
C MET A 71 10.84 -7.64 -4.63
N TRP A 72 10.84 -7.86 -3.32
CA TRP A 72 11.25 -9.15 -2.76
C TRP A 72 10.26 -10.26 -3.15
N PHE A 73 8.96 -10.00 -3.11
CA PHE A 73 7.92 -10.95 -3.51
C PHE A 73 8.09 -11.42 -4.95
N PHE A 74 8.45 -10.53 -5.89
CA PHE A 74 8.66 -10.87 -7.29
C PHE A 74 10.04 -11.46 -7.60
N ARG A 75 10.90 -11.68 -6.60
CA ARG A 75 12.19 -12.32 -6.81
C ARG A 75 11.97 -13.81 -7.17
N PRO A 76 12.55 -14.31 -8.27
CA PRO A 76 12.47 -15.73 -8.59
C PRO A 76 13.21 -16.53 -7.52
N SER A 77 12.45 -17.15 -6.62
CA SER A 77 12.93 -18.09 -5.61
C SER A 77 12.44 -19.47 -5.99
N SER A 78 13.37 -20.39 -6.21
CA SER A 78 13.09 -21.77 -6.65
C SER A 78 12.56 -22.69 -5.55
N SER A 79 12.40 -22.20 -4.31
CA SER A 79 12.12 -23.05 -3.14
C SER A 79 11.49 -22.32 -1.95
N SER A 80 10.79 -21.21 -2.15
CA SER A 80 10.10 -20.56 -1.04
C SER A 80 8.98 -21.47 -0.53
N GLU A 81 9.10 -21.95 0.72
CA GLU A 81 8.01 -22.60 1.44
C GLU A 81 6.74 -21.76 1.30
N VAL A 82 5.62 -22.41 0.92
CA VAL A 82 4.32 -21.76 0.69
C VAL A 82 3.93 -20.85 1.85
N GLU A 83 4.31 -21.23 3.08
CA GLU A 83 4.09 -20.46 4.31
C GLU A 83 4.76 -19.07 4.29
N ILE A 84 5.99 -18.96 3.78
CA ILE A 84 6.71 -17.69 3.68
C ILE A 84 6.03 -16.78 2.66
N CYS A 85 5.59 -17.33 1.53
CA CYS A 85 4.85 -16.59 0.51
C CYS A 85 3.53 -16.03 1.05
N THR A 86 2.77 -16.85 1.79
CA THR A 86 1.53 -16.41 2.43
C THR A 86 1.77 -15.31 3.46
N LYS A 87 2.78 -15.47 4.33
CA LYS A 87 3.13 -14.42 5.32
C LYS A 87 3.55 -13.11 4.65
N LEU A 88 4.38 -13.17 3.61
CA LEU A 88 4.81 -11.99 2.86
C LEU A 88 3.65 -11.32 2.14
N TYR A 89 2.73 -12.10 1.56
CA TYR A 89 1.53 -11.58 0.93
C TYR A 89 0.68 -10.78 1.92
N TRP A 90 0.40 -11.35 3.10
CA TRP A 90 -0.35 -10.65 4.15
C TRP A 90 0.33 -9.38 4.61
N LEU A 91 1.64 -9.47 4.90
CA LEU A 91 2.42 -8.32 5.33
C LEU A 91 2.36 -7.20 4.29
N THR A 92 2.45 -7.56 3.00
CA THR A 92 2.35 -6.61 1.88
C THR A 92 0.97 -5.97 1.82
N LEU A 93 -0.11 -6.75 1.90
CA LEU A 93 -1.48 -6.22 1.87
C LEU A 93 -1.76 -5.27 3.03
N PHE A 94 -1.36 -5.64 4.25
CA PHE A 94 -1.52 -4.77 5.43
C PHE A 94 -0.74 -3.48 5.28
N ALA A 95 0.52 -3.55 4.83
CA ALA A 95 1.36 -2.37 4.66
C ALA A 95 0.83 -1.43 3.56
N ILE A 96 0.30 -1.98 2.46
CA ILE A 96 -0.40 -1.20 1.42
C ILE A 96 -1.65 -0.53 2.01
N GLY A 97 -2.47 -1.28 2.75
CA GLY A 97 -3.68 -0.75 3.38
C GLY A 97 -3.41 0.43 4.32
N ILE A 98 -2.36 0.33 5.14
CA ILE A 98 -1.93 1.44 6.02
C ILE A 98 -1.48 2.64 5.18
N THR A 99 -0.66 2.42 4.16
CA THR A 99 -0.13 3.49 3.30
C THR A 99 -1.25 4.26 2.58
N ILE A 100 -2.25 3.54 2.05
CA ILE A 100 -3.43 4.15 1.42
C ILE A 100 -4.23 4.94 2.45
N THR A 101 -4.47 4.36 3.63
CA THR A 101 -5.24 5.02 4.71
C THR A 101 -4.59 6.33 5.13
N THR A 102 -3.26 6.34 5.29
CA THR A 102 -2.54 7.55 5.70
C THR A 102 -2.44 8.57 4.57
N ALA A 103 -2.29 8.14 3.31
CA ALA A 103 -2.31 9.03 2.15
C ALA A 103 -3.65 9.75 2.00
N ASP A 104 -4.76 9.02 2.11
CA ASP A 104 -6.11 9.60 2.04
C ASP A 104 -6.39 10.55 3.20
N ALA A 105 -5.94 10.20 4.41
CA ALA A 105 -6.06 11.08 5.57
C ALA A 105 -5.34 12.42 5.34
N ILE A 106 -4.14 12.41 4.74
CA ILE A 106 -3.40 13.64 4.39
C ILE A 106 -4.18 14.46 3.35
N ILE A 107 -4.73 13.81 2.32
CA ILE A 107 -5.54 14.48 1.30
C ILE A 107 -6.79 15.11 1.92
N TYR A 108 -7.47 14.42 2.83
CA TYR A 108 -8.64 14.96 3.52
C TYR A 108 -8.32 16.15 4.41
N VAL A 109 -7.20 16.11 5.14
CA VAL A 109 -6.73 17.27 5.92
C VAL A 109 -6.49 18.47 4.99
N ARG A 110 -5.87 18.26 3.82
CA ARG A 110 -5.61 19.32 2.83
C ARG A 110 -6.91 19.89 2.25
N ILE A 111 -7.86 19.04 1.87
CA ILE A 111 -9.17 19.47 1.34
C ILE A 111 -9.95 20.25 2.41
N HIS A 112 -9.92 19.80 3.66
CA HIS A 112 -10.56 20.51 4.76
C HIS A 112 -9.92 21.88 5.02
N ALA A 113 -8.59 21.99 4.91
CA ALA A 113 -7.89 23.27 5.00
C ALA A 113 -8.24 24.20 3.84
N LEU A 114 -8.30 23.68 2.61
CA LEU A 114 -8.60 24.45 1.40
C LEU A 114 -10.07 24.92 1.34
N SER A 115 -11.00 24.16 1.91
CA SER A 115 -12.44 24.49 1.96
C SER A 115 -12.80 25.56 3.01
N HIS A 116 -11.83 26.38 3.43
CA HIS A 116 -12.03 27.45 4.41
C HIS A 116 -12.61 26.97 5.76
N ARG A 117 -12.38 25.70 6.12
CA ARG A 117 -12.90 25.03 7.32
C ARG A 117 -14.43 24.93 7.37
N CYS A 118 -15.08 24.76 6.22
CA CYS A 118 -16.51 24.48 6.18
C CYS A 118 -16.83 23.15 6.88
N LYS A 119 -17.57 23.21 8.00
CA LYS A 119 -17.91 22.02 8.82
C LYS A 119 -18.65 20.95 8.03
N THR A 120 -19.48 21.36 7.06
CA THR A 120 -20.20 20.44 6.18
C THR A 120 -19.26 19.59 5.35
N MET A 121 -18.19 20.20 4.80
CA MET A 121 -17.19 19.47 4.01
C MET A 121 -16.42 18.48 4.88
N GLY A 122 -16.09 18.85 6.12
CA GLY A 122 -15.45 17.95 7.07
C GLY A 122 -16.29 16.71 7.41
N ILE A 123 -17.61 16.89 7.60
CA ILE A 123 -18.54 15.78 7.86
C ILE A 123 -18.64 14.85 6.64
N VAL A 124 -18.80 15.40 5.44
CA VAL A 124 -18.89 14.61 4.19
C VAL A 124 -17.63 13.78 3.97
N LEU A 125 -16.45 14.40 4.11
CA LEU A 125 -15.17 13.68 4.00
C LEU A 125 -15.03 12.58 5.04
N SER A 126 -15.43 12.84 6.29
CA SER A 126 -15.34 11.84 7.36
C SER A 126 -16.25 10.64 7.11
N ILE A 127 -17.48 10.88 6.63
CA ILE A 127 -18.41 9.79 6.26
C ILE A 127 -17.81 8.97 5.12
N HIS A 128 -17.27 9.64 4.10
CA HIS A 128 -16.66 8.96 2.95
C HIS A 128 -15.45 8.12 3.37
N PHE A 129 -14.56 8.66 4.22
CA PHE A 129 -13.43 7.93 4.81
C PHE A 129 -13.93 6.65 5.51
N VAL A 130 -14.87 6.77 6.45
CA VAL A 130 -15.37 5.60 7.20
C VAL A 130 -16.01 4.56 6.30
N MET A 131 -16.79 4.98 5.30
CA MET A 131 -17.44 4.07 4.34
C MET A 131 -16.41 3.28 3.53
N VAL A 132 -15.42 3.96 2.95
CA VAL A 132 -14.41 3.31 2.09
C VAL A 132 -13.52 2.37 2.91
N PHE A 133 -13.02 2.84 4.06
CA PHE A 133 -12.12 2.01 4.88
C PHE A 133 -12.85 0.83 5.52
N SER A 134 -14.10 0.98 5.95
CA SER A 134 -14.88 -0.16 6.45
C SER A 134 -15.08 -1.23 5.37
N ALA A 135 -15.40 -0.84 4.13
CA ALA A 135 -15.50 -1.77 3.01
C ALA A 135 -14.15 -2.44 2.72
N PHE A 136 -13.05 -1.69 2.71
CA PHE A 136 -11.72 -2.24 2.49
C PHE A 136 -11.32 -3.28 3.56
N TYR A 137 -11.45 -2.95 4.84
CA TYR A 137 -11.07 -3.86 5.92
C TYR A 137 -11.98 -5.10 6.01
N THR A 138 -13.26 -4.98 5.69
CA THR A 138 -14.15 -6.14 5.62
C THR A 138 -13.74 -7.10 4.51
N LEU A 139 -13.41 -6.60 3.32
CA LEU A 139 -12.87 -7.41 2.23
C LEU A 139 -11.54 -8.08 2.62
N LEU A 140 -10.64 -7.34 3.27
CA LEU A 140 -9.36 -7.87 3.73
C LEU A 140 -9.55 -8.99 4.77
N VAL A 141 -10.49 -8.83 5.71
CA VAL A 141 -10.82 -9.89 6.69
C VAL A 141 -11.48 -11.10 6.01
N LEU A 142 -12.30 -10.89 4.99
CA LEU A 142 -12.88 -11.99 4.21
C LEU A 142 -11.79 -12.75 3.44
N ASP A 143 -10.88 -12.05 2.79
CA ASP A 143 -9.74 -12.65 2.09
C ASP A 143 -8.85 -13.46 3.03
N LEU A 144 -8.55 -12.92 4.22
CA LEU A 144 -7.85 -13.62 5.31
C LEU A 144 -8.54 -14.93 5.67
N LYS A 145 -9.86 -14.90 5.87
CA LYS A 145 -10.64 -16.07 6.23
C LYS A 145 -10.64 -17.12 5.11
N MET A 146 -10.73 -16.70 3.85
CA MET A 146 -10.77 -17.61 2.70
C MET A 146 -9.45 -18.33 2.50
N THR A 147 -8.35 -17.60 2.54
CA THR A 147 -7.00 -18.15 2.36
C THR A 147 -6.59 -19.04 3.52
N THR A 148 -7.03 -18.76 4.76
CA THR A 148 -6.72 -19.61 5.92
C THR A 148 -7.54 -20.92 5.94
N ARG A 149 -8.70 -20.98 5.26
CA ARG A 149 -9.50 -22.21 5.15
C ARG A 149 -8.97 -23.19 4.10
N LYS A 150 -8.46 -22.69 2.96
CA LYS A 150 -7.90 -23.51 1.88
C LYS A 150 -6.73 -24.46 2.23
N PRO A 151 -5.83 -24.19 3.19
CA PRO A 151 -4.70 -25.08 3.47
C PRO A 151 -5.08 -26.45 4.10
N LEU A 152 -6.33 -26.68 4.52
CA LEU A 152 -6.73 -27.92 5.20
C LEU A 152 -7.25 -29.05 4.29
N ASP A 153 -7.50 -28.80 3.00
CA ASP A 153 -8.11 -29.79 2.08
C ASP A 153 -7.10 -30.59 1.22
N HIS A 154 -5.79 -30.32 1.33
CA HIS A 154 -4.77 -31.03 0.52
C HIS A 154 -4.03 -32.16 1.26
N SER A 155 -4.48 -32.55 2.46
CA SER A 155 -3.89 -33.65 3.25
C SER A 155 -4.85 -34.82 3.50
N SER A 156 -5.63 -35.22 2.49
CA SER A 156 -6.45 -36.44 2.54
C SER A 156 -6.39 -37.20 1.21
#